data_AF-A0A970J1F2-F1
#
_entry.id   AF-A0A970J1F2-F1
#
_cell.length_a   1.000
_cell.length_b   1.000
_cell.length_c   1.000
_cell.angle_alpha   90.00
_cell.angle_beta   90.00
_cell.angle_gamma   90.00
#
_symmetry.space_group_name_H-M   'P 1'
#
loop_
_entity.id
_entity.type
_entity.pdbx_description
1 polymer ?
#
loop_
_entity_poly.entity_id
_entity_poly.type
_entity_poly.pdbx_seq_one_letter_code
_entity_poly.pdbx_strand_id
1 'polypeptide(L)'
;MKKRIIGLALLSALLIGVTVHAKSLENGELVYHGGQTNKIVYSDIRDAKPNNYIKWKVHASVKVGGNTYRSGWKDDEAYVEAARVWYANESSYYDYFRR
;
A
#
# COMPACT_ATOMS: atom_id res chain seq x y z
N MET A 1 -30.84 39.48 23.36
CA MET A 1 -30.13 38.23 23.71
C MET A 1 -29.70 37.53 22.41
N LYS A 2 -28.40 37.46 22.11
CA LYS A 2 -27.89 36.80 20.89
C LYS A 2 -27.84 35.28 21.10
N LYS A 3 -28.69 34.52 20.40
CA LYS A 3 -28.65 33.05 20.40
C LYS A 3 -27.42 32.60 19.59
N ARG A 4 -26.47 31.93 20.23
CA ARG A 4 -25.37 31.24 19.56
C ARG A 4 -25.87 29.87 19.12
N ILE A 5 -26.04 29.68 17.81
CA ILE A 5 -26.34 28.37 17.22
C ILE A 5 -25.03 27.60 17.17
N ILE A 6 -24.89 26.58 18.02
CA ILE A 6 -23.76 25.65 17.97
C ILE A 6 -24.14 24.58 16.94
N GLY A 7 -23.68 24.77 15.70
CA GLY A 7 -23.84 23.77 14.65
C GLY A 7 -22.92 22.58 14.91
N LEU A 8 -23.49 21.45 15.33
CA LEU A 8 -22.79 20.19 15.44
C LEU A 8 -22.58 19.63 14.03
N ALA A 9 -21.38 19.80 13.47
CA ALA A 9 -21.03 19.22 12.18
C ALA A 9 -20.86 17.71 12.34
N LEU A 10 -21.87 16.95 11.92
CA LEU A 10 -21.81 15.50 11.77
C LEU A 10 -20.83 15.19 10.63
N LEU A 11 -19.65 14.71 10.99
CA LEU A 11 -18.66 14.26 10.04
C LEU A 11 -19.07 12.87 9.53
N SER A 12 -19.59 12.82 8.30
CA SER A 12 -19.96 11.59 7.62
C SER A 12 -18.70 10.72 7.43
N ALA A 13 -18.60 9.62 8.17
CA ALA A 13 -17.54 8.65 7.96
C ALA A 13 -17.78 7.94 6.61
N LEU A 14 -17.08 8.38 5.56
CA LEU A 14 -17.03 7.67 4.29
C LEU A 14 -16.33 6.33 4.55
N LEU A 15 -17.07 5.22 4.49
CA LEU A 15 -16.49 3.88 4.46
C LEU A 15 -15.78 3.71 3.11
N ILE A 16 -14.49 4.03 3.07
CA ILE A 16 -13.65 3.82 1.88
C ILE A 16 -13.46 2.30 1.72
N GLY A 17 -14.00 1.75 0.63
CA GLY A 17 -13.93 0.33 0.31
C GLY A 17 -12.50 -0.21 0.34
N VAL A 18 -12.37 -1.48 0.75
CA VAL A 18 -11.12 -2.24 0.74
C VAL A 18 -10.67 -2.38 -0.72
N THR A 19 -9.62 -1.67 -1.12
CA THR A 19 -9.01 -1.83 -2.44
C THR A 19 -7.87 -2.83 -2.34
N VAL A 20 -7.97 -3.93 -3.08
CA VAL A 20 -6.91 -4.94 -3.20
C VAL A 20 -6.59 -5.12 -4.67
N HIS A 21 -5.31 -5.05 -5.00
CA HIS A 21 -4.80 -5.24 -6.35
C HIS A 21 -3.75 -6.34 -6.34
N ALA A 22 -3.93 -7.31 -7.23
CA ALA A 22 -2.91 -8.29 -7.58
C ALA A 22 -2.46 -8.04 -9.01
N LYS A 23 -1.15 -8.08 -9.28
CA LYS A 23 -0.60 -7.89 -10.62
C LYS A 23 0.54 -8.86 -10.86
N SER A 24 0.48 -9.54 -12.01
CA SER A 24 1.60 -10.30 -12.55
C SER A 24 2.53 -9.37 -13.33
N LEU A 25 3.83 -9.49 -13.11
CA LEU A 25 4.88 -8.64 -13.67
C LEU A 25 5.90 -9.52 -14.38
N GLU A 26 6.59 -8.96 -15.38
CA GLU A 26 7.71 -9.64 -16.05
C GLU A 26 7.36 -11.05 -16.51
N ASN A 27 6.26 -11.24 -17.25
CA ASN A 27 5.79 -12.57 -17.68
C ASN A 27 5.59 -13.57 -16.53
N GLY A 28 5.19 -13.07 -15.36
CA GLY A 28 4.91 -13.86 -14.16
C GLY A 28 6.16 -14.24 -13.36
N GLU A 29 7.31 -13.60 -13.60
CA GLU A 29 8.48 -13.72 -12.73
C GLU A 29 8.24 -13.06 -11.37
N LEU A 30 7.48 -11.97 -11.34
CA LEU A 30 7.15 -11.24 -10.12
C LEU A 30 5.64 -11.17 -9.93
N VAL A 31 5.21 -11.27 -8.66
CA VAL A 31 3.83 -11.04 -8.25
C VAL A 31 3.78 -9.88 -7.28
N TYR A 32 2.86 -8.95 -7.53
CA TYR A 32 2.59 -7.81 -6.67
C TYR A 32 1.19 -7.93 -6.06
N HIS A 33 1.10 -7.73 -4.75
CA HIS A 33 -0.12 -7.56 -3.99
C HIS A 33 -0.07 -6.26 -3.18
N GLY A 34 -0.92 -5.30 -3.54
CA GLY A 34 -0.99 -4.02 -2.83
C GLY A 34 -2.42 -3.62 -2.57
N GLY A 35 -2.66 -2.97 -1.44
CA GLY A 35 -4.02 -2.61 -1.08
C GLY A 35 -4.18 -2.04 0.30
N GLN A 36 -5.42 -2.03 0.76
CA GLN A 36 -5.84 -1.46 2.03
C GLN A 36 -6.87 -2.38 2.69
N THR A 37 -6.74 -2.58 3.99
CA THR A 37 -7.78 -3.17 4.84
C THR A 37 -8.49 -2.07 5.63
N ASN A 38 -9.28 -2.38 6.66
CA ASN A 38 -9.80 -1.37 7.58
C ASN A 38 -8.73 -0.80 8.53
N LYS A 39 -7.55 -1.42 8.64
CA LYS A 39 -6.52 -1.06 9.60
C LYS A 39 -5.22 -0.62 8.96
N ILE A 40 -4.87 -1.18 7.81
CA ILE A 40 -3.55 -0.99 7.20
C ILE A 40 -3.63 -0.72 5.71
N VAL A 41 -2.61 -0.04 5.18
CA VAL A 41 -2.25 -0.02 3.76
C VAL A 41 -0.98 -0.84 3.64
N TYR A 42 -0.93 -1.75 2.67
CA TYR A 42 0.16 -2.68 2.50
C TYR A 42 0.62 -2.76 1.05
N SER A 43 1.90 -3.07 0.87
CA SER A 43 2.55 -3.32 -0.40
C SER A 43 3.42 -4.56 -0.26
N ASP A 44 3.27 -5.49 -1.18
CA ASP A 44 3.94 -6.78 -1.20
C ASP A 44 4.35 -7.12 -2.63
N ILE A 45 5.65 -7.34 -2.87
CA ILE A 45 6.18 -7.77 -4.17
C ILE A 45 7.15 -8.92 -3.96
N ARG A 46 6.96 -10.02 -4.72
CA ARG A 46 7.72 -11.26 -4.55
C ARG A 46 8.06 -11.92 -5.88
N ASP A 47 9.18 -12.64 -5.91
CA ASP A 47 9.55 -13.60 -6.93
C ASP A 47 8.54 -14.77 -6.90
N ALA A 48 7.81 -14.93 -7.99
CA ALA A 48 6.82 -15.99 -8.15
C ALA A 48 7.44 -17.30 -8.66
N LYS A 49 8.71 -17.27 -9.09
CA LYS A 49 9.45 -18.41 -9.64
C LYS A 49 10.86 -18.53 -9.03
N PRO A 50 10.96 -18.72 -7.70
CA PRO A 50 12.24 -18.68 -6.98
C PRO A 50 13.28 -19.74 -7.42
N ASN A 51 12.83 -20.81 -8.09
CA ASN A 51 13.66 -21.93 -8.52
C ASN A 51 14.33 -21.74 -9.89
N ASN A 52 14.17 -20.59 -10.55
CA ASN A 52 14.86 -20.31 -11.81
C ASN A 52 16.14 -19.46 -11.62
N TYR A 53 16.83 -19.20 -12.71
CA TYR A 53 18.07 -18.40 -12.73
C TYR A 53 17.82 -16.88 -12.81
N ILE A 54 16.56 -16.45 -12.81
CA ILE A 54 16.20 -15.03 -12.80
C ILE A 54 16.11 -14.62 -11.33
N LYS A 55 16.70 -13.47 -11.01
CA LYS A 55 16.74 -12.95 -9.64
C LYS A 55 16.45 -11.47 -9.66
N TRP A 56 15.84 -10.98 -8.58
CA TRP A 56 15.28 -9.64 -8.53
C TRP A 56 15.74 -8.91 -7.27
N LYS A 57 16.00 -7.62 -7.42
CA LYS A 57 15.92 -6.66 -6.33
C LYS A 57 14.55 -6.02 -6.39
N VAL A 58 13.85 -6.01 -5.26
CA VAL A 58 12.47 -5.53 -5.16
C VAL A 58 12.33 -4.53 -4.01
N HIS A 59 11.37 -3.62 -4.16
CA HIS A 59 11.06 -2.58 -3.18
C HIS A 59 9.54 -2.44 -3.06
N ALA A 60 9.04 -2.54 -1.84
CA ALA A 60 7.67 -2.21 -1.49
C ALA A 60 7.60 -0.85 -0.77
N SER A 61 6.62 -0.01 -1.12
CA SER A 61 6.32 1.23 -0.41
C SER A 61 4.83 1.50 -0.29
N VAL A 62 4.44 2.18 0.79
CA VAL A 62 3.06 2.66 0.99
C VAL A 62 3.07 4.13 1.38
N LYS A 63 2.05 4.87 0.96
CA LYS A 63 1.82 6.26 1.36
C LYS A 63 0.54 6.32 2.20
N VAL A 64 0.63 6.96 3.35
CA VAL A 64 -0.52 7.28 4.21
C VAL A 64 -0.43 8.76 4.56
N GLY A 65 -1.30 9.56 3.96
CA GLY A 65 -1.27 11.02 4.07
C GLY A 65 0.08 11.60 3.62
N GLY A 66 0.73 12.35 4.52
CA GLY A 66 2.03 12.96 4.26
C GLY A 66 3.20 11.98 4.29
N ASN A 67 3.03 10.80 4.89
CA ASN A 67 4.14 9.88 5.17
C ASN A 67 4.27 8.80 4.10
N THR A 68 5.53 8.41 3.83
CA THR A 68 5.86 7.28 2.95
C THR A 68 6.71 6.27 3.72
N TYR A 69 6.23 5.05 3.79
CA TYR A 69 6.88 3.93 4.46
C TYR A 69 7.49 3.03 3.39
N ARG A 70 8.73 2.59 3.61
CA ARG A 70 9.53 1.87 2.62
C ARG A 70 10.15 0.65 3.27
N SER A 71 10.14 -0.45 2.54
CA SER A 71 10.83 -1.70 2.93
C SER A 71 12.34 -1.65 2.73
N GLY A 72 12.83 -0.70 1.91
CA GLY A 72 14.18 -0.75 1.35
C GLY A 72 14.26 -1.74 0.18
N TRP A 73 15.40 -1.76 -0.51
CA TRP A 73 15.66 -2.76 -1.55
C TRP A 73 15.99 -4.10 -0.92
N LYS A 74 15.26 -5.15 -1.28
CA LYS A 74 15.45 -6.52 -0.80
C LYS A 74 15.61 -7.51 -1.95
N ASP A 75 16.19 -8.67 -1.67
CA ASP A 75 16.30 -9.75 -2.64
C ASP A 75 15.00 -10.54 -2.69
N ASP A 76 14.43 -10.63 -3.89
CA ASP A 76 13.33 -11.52 -4.29
C ASP A 76 11.99 -11.35 -3.53
N GLU A 77 11.94 -10.70 -2.36
CA GLU A 77 10.71 -10.39 -1.62
C GLU A 77 10.84 -9.07 -0.82
N ALA A 78 9.83 -8.20 -0.95
CA ALA A 78 9.69 -7.01 -0.14
C ALA A 78 8.25 -6.77 0.30
N TYR A 79 8.10 -6.46 1.60
CA TYR A 79 6.82 -6.13 2.22
C TYR A 79 6.94 -4.86 3.06
N VAL A 80 5.93 -4.01 3.02
CA VAL A 80 5.74 -2.94 3.99
C VAL A 80 4.27 -2.62 4.17
N GLU A 81 3.92 -2.24 5.39
CA GLU A 81 2.58 -1.76 5.74
C GLU A 81 2.64 -0.51 6.61
N ALA A 82 1.52 0.20 6.69
CA ALA A 82 1.33 1.31 7.58
C ALA A 82 -0.12 1.38 8.05
N ALA A 83 -0.34 1.84 9.29
CA ALA A 83 -1.68 2.07 9.82
C ALA A 83 -2.43 3.12 8.99
N ARG A 84 -3.72 2.88 8.75
CA ARG A 84 -4.59 3.78 8.00
C ARG A 84 -4.94 5.04 8.77
N VAL A 85 -5.22 6.10 8.02
CA VAL A 85 -5.75 7.36 8.53
C VAL A 85 -6.99 7.69 7.71
N TRP A 86 -8.17 7.64 8.34
CA TRP A 86 -9.49 7.67 7.69
C TRP A 86 -9.78 8.91 6.83
N TYR A 87 -9.04 10.01 7.02
CA TYR A 87 -9.17 11.26 6.25
C TYR A 87 -8.04 11.48 5.25
N ALA A 88 -7.09 10.56 5.15
CA ALA A 88 -5.89 10.75 4.35
C ALA A 88 -5.96 9.99 3.02
N ASN A 89 -5.31 10.54 2.00
CA ASN A 89 -5.03 9.79 0.78
C ASN A 89 -4.01 8.70 1.08
N GLU A 90 -4.29 7.51 0.57
CA GLU A 90 -3.54 6.31 0.87
C GLU A 90 -3.28 5.51 -0.41
N SER A 91 -2.08 4.98 -0.56
CA SER A 91 -1.69 4.24 -1.76
C SER A 91 -0.56 3.26 -1.51
N SER A 92 -0.45 2.29 -2.40
CA SER A 92 0.53 1.22 -2.34
C SER A 92 1.30 1.15 -3.67
N TYR A 93 2.61 1.00 -3.58
CA TYR A 93 3.53 1.03 -4.72
C TYR A 93 4.62 -0.03 -4.59
N TYR A 94 5.18 -0.41 -5.73
CA TYR A 94 6.30 -1.34 -5.85
C TYR A 94 7.30 -0.81 -6.88
N ASP A 95 8.54 -1.24 -6.74
CA ASP A 95 9.62 -1.07 -7.72
C ASP A 95 10.48 -2.33 -7.76
N TYR A 96 11.13 -2.59 -8.89
CA TYR A 96 11.95 -3.78 -9.09
C TYR A 96 12.96 -3.62 -10.22
N PHE A 97 14.07 -4.35 -10.13
CA PHE A 97 15.02 -4.53 -11.22
C PHE A 97 15.71 -5.89 -11.11
N ARG A 98 16.24 -6.38 -12.23
CA ARG A 98 16.96 -7.65 -12.29
C ARG A 98 18.34 -7.53 -11.66
N ARG A 99 18.74 -8.49 -10.83
CA ARG A 99 20.07 -8.55 -10.19
C ARG A 99 21.00 -9.59 -10.80
#